data_AF-A0A095Y6I2-F1
#
_entry.id   AF-A0A095Y6I2-F1
#
_cell.length_a   1.000
_cell.length_b   1.000
_cell.length_c   1.000
_cell.angle_alpha   90.00
_cell.angle_beta   90.00
_cell.angle_gamma   90.00
#
_symmetry.space_group_name_H-M   'P 1'
#
loop_
_entity.id
_entity.type
_entity.pdbx_description
1 polymer ?
#
loop_
_entity_poly.entity_id
_entity_poly.type
_entity_poly.pdbx_seq_one_letter_code
_entity_poly.pdbx_strand_id
1 'polypeptide(L)' 'MKTTNIKIAAITFMFALFLCLAALDLANGAKVDWWGHLVTSALATGGFMLFKKLEYIHNKRNP' A
#
# COMPACT_ATOMS: atom_id res chain seq x y z
N MET A 1 13.83 -11.24 8.56
CA MET A 1 14.28 -10.14 7.67
C MET A 1 14.57 -8.91 8.50
N LYS A 2 15.69 -8.21 8.28
CA LYS A 2 15.99 -6.94 8.95
C LYS A 2 14.81 -5.98 8.76
N THR A 3 14.33 -5.35 9.82
CA THR A 3 13.16 -4.43 9.83
C THR A 3 13.26 -3.31 8.80
N THR A 4 14.48 -2.95 8.38
CA THR A 4 14.77 -2.01 7.30
C THR A 4 14.13 -2.42 5.96
N ASN A 5 14.17 -3.70 5.59
CA ASN A 5 13.66 -4.16 4.31
C ASN A 5 12.12 -4.08 4.23
N ILE A 6 11.45 -4.29 5.37
CA ILE A 6 9.98 -4.19 5.46
C ILE A 6 9.52 -2.74 5.32
N LYS A 7 10.24 -1.79 5.94
CA LYS A 7 9.96 -0.36 5.81
C LYS A 7 10.14 0.14 4.38
N ILE A 8 11.21 -0.30 3.71
CA ILE A 8 11.45 0.07 2.31
C ILE A 8 10.36 -0.53 1.41
N ALA A 9 10.04 -1.81 1.55
CA ALA A 9 8.98 -2.45 0.77
C ALA A 9 7.61 -1.79 0.94
N ALA A 10 7.26 -1.38 2.16
CA ALA A 10 6.05 -0.62 2.46
C ALA A 10 6.00 0.72 1.73
N ILE A 11 7.10 1.49 1.78
CA ILE A 11 7.19 2.80 1.13
C ILE A 11 7.14 2.64 -0.39
N THR A 12 7.85 1.66 -0.95
CA THR A 12 7.83 1.36 -2.38
C THR A 12 6.43 0.97 -2.85
N PHE A 13 5.71 0.13 -2.09
CA PHE A 13 4.34 -0.25 -2.40
C PHE A 13 3.39 0.95 -2.38
N MET A 14 3.50 1.80 -1.36
CA MET A 14 2.70 3.03 -1.26
C MET A 14 2.92 3.95 -2.47
N PHE A 15 4.18 4.15 -2.87
CA PHE A 15 4.52 5.01 -3.99
C PHE A 15 4.07 4.43 -5.33
N ALA A 16 4.21 3.12 -5.51
CA ALA A 16 3.73 2.43 -6.70
C ALA A 16 2.20 2.55 -6.85
N LEU A 17 1.45 2.35 -5.76
CA LEU A 17 -0.01 2.48 -5.78
C LEU A 17 -0.45 3.91 -6.12
N PHE A 18 0.22 4.90 -5.53
CA PHE A 18 -0.04 6.31 -5.79
C PHE A 18 0.16 6.66 -7.27
N LEU A 19 1.28 6.22 -7.85
CA LEU A 19 1.57 6.42 -9.28
C LEU A 19 0.55 5.72 -10.17
N CYS A 20 0.11 4.51 -9.83
CA CYS A 20 -0.91 3.80 -10.59
C CYS A 20 -2.25 4.55 -10.60
N LEU A 21 -2.68 5.06 -9.44
CA LEU A 21 -3.93 5.82 -9.35
C LEU A 21 -3.86 7.15 -10.11
N ALA A 22 -2.75 7.88 -9.98
CA ALA A 22 -2.53 9.10 -10.73
C ALA A 22 -2.44 8.84 -12.25
N ALA A 23 -1.84 7.72 -12.66
CA ALA A 23 -1.77 7.31 -14.05
C ALA A 23 -3.15 6.92 -14.60
N LEU A 24 -4.02 6.30 -13.79
CA LEU A 24 -5.40 5.99 -14.17
C LEU A 24 -6.21 7.27 -14.40
N ASP A 25 -6.11 8.26 -13.51
CA ASP A 25 -6.77 9.56 -13.71
C ASP A 25 -6.30 10.21 -15.02
N LEU A 26 -4.99 10.20 -15.27
CA LEU A 26 -4.41 10.76 -16.48
C LEU A 26 -4.87 10.00 -17.74
N ALA A 27 -4.89 8.67 -17.70
CA ALA A 27 -5.36 7.83 -18.80
C ALA A 27 -6.85 8.04 -19.10
N ASN A 28 -7.64 8.35 -18.09
CA ASN A 28 -9.06 8.67 -18.21
C ASN A 28 -9.32 10.14 -18.61
N GLY A 29 -8.28 10.95 -18.79
CA GLY A 29 -8.41 12.39 -19.07
C GLY A 29 -9.01 13.19 -17.91
N ALA A 30 -9.00 12.64 -16.70
CA ALA A 30 -9.50 13.27 -15.49
C ALA A 30 -8.42 14.13 -14.83
N LYS A 31 -8.84 15.10 -14.01
CA LYS A 31 -7.93 15.85 -13.16
C LYS A 31 -7.42 14.93 -12.05
N VAL A 32 -6.11 14.81 -11.93
CA VAL A 32 -5.47 13.98 -10.90
C VAL A 32 -5.82 14.47 -9.50
N ASP A 33 -6.47 13.62 -8.70
CA ASP A 33 -6.72 13.87 -7.28
C ASP A 33 -5.51 13.45 -6.42
N TRP A 34 -4.51 14.33 -6.36
CA TRP A 34 -3.28 14.07 -5.63
C TRP A 34 -3.49 13.73 -4.14
N TRP A 35 -4.44 14.39 -3.48
CA TRP A 35 -4.70 14.15 -2.05
C TRP A 35 -5.49 12.87 -1.83
N GLY A 36 -6.52 12.63 -2.64
CA GLY A 36 -7.28 11.38 -2.61
C GLY A 36 -6.40 10.17 -2.84
N HIS A 37 -5.49 10.23 -3.83
CA HIS A 37 -4.57 9.13 -4.14
C HIS A 37 -3.54 8.91 -3.05
N LEU A 38 -3.02 9.98 -2.43
CA LEU A 38 -2.07 9.87 -1.33
C LEU A 38 -2.73 9.17 -0.12
N VAL A 39 -3.93 9.61 0.27
CA VAL A 39 -4.68 9.02 1.38
C VAL A 39 -5.06 7.58 1.07
N THR A 40 -5.57 7.31 -0.13
CA THR A 40 -5.93 5.95 -0.57
C THR A 40 -4.72 5.03 -0.54
N SER A 41 -3.56 5.50 -1.02
CA SER A 41 -2.32 4.71 -1.03
C SER A 41 -1.81 4.43 0.38
N ALA A 42 -1.88 5.41 1.28
CA ALA A 42 -1.51 5.22 2.68
C ALA A 42 -2.42 4.22 3.40
N LEU A 43 -3.74 4.33 3.21
CA LEU A 43 -4.73 3.42 3.80
C LEU A 43 -4.58 2.00 3.26
N ALA A 44 -4.44 1.83 1.94
CA ALA A 44 -4.23 0.52 1.32
C ALA A 44 -2.94 -0.14 1.82
N THR A 45 -1.86 0.63 1.91
CA THR A 45 -0.57 0.14 2.42
C THR A 45 -0.65 -0.26 3.90
N GLY A 46 -1.29 0.57 4.74
CA GLY A 46 -1.52 0.27 6.15
C GLY A 46 -2.40 -0.97 6.36
N GLY A 47 -3.50 -1.07 5.61
CA GLY A 47 -4.41 -2.21 5.62
C GLY A 47 -3.73 -3.51 5.20
N PHE A 48 -2.93 -3.48 4.13
CA PHE A 48 -2.17 -4.64 3.67
C PHE A 48 -1.19 -5.15 4.75
N MET A 49 -0.47 -4.25 5.42
CA MET A 49 0.43 -4.63 6.51
C MET A 49 -0.30 -5.21 7.72
N LEU A 50 -1.47 -4.66 8.07
CA LEU A 50 -2.31 -5.21 9.14
C LEU A 50 -2.81 -6.62 8.78
N PHE A 51 -3.26 -6.82 7.54
CA PHE A 51 -3.71 -8.13 7.06
C PHE A 51 -2.58 -9.17 7.11
N LYS A 52 -1.39 -8.82 6.62
CA LYS A 52 -0.19 -9.69 6.71
C LYS A 52 0.19 -10.02 8.15
N LYS A 53 0.01 -9.08 9.07
CA LYS A 53 0.24 -9.32 10.51
C LYS A 53 -0.80 -10.27 11.10
N LEU A 54 -2.06 -10.16 10.71
CA LEU A 54 -3.12 -11.07 11.13
C LEU A 54 -2.91 -12.47 10.56
N GLU A 55 -2.56 -12.59 9.29
CA GLU A 55 -2.19 -13.86 8.63
C GLU A 55 -1.03 -14.55 9.37
N TYR A 56 0.01 -13.79 9.75
CA TYR A 56 1.12 -14.30 10.54
C TYR A 56 0.68 -14.81 11.93
N ILE A 57 -0.19 -14.08 12.62
CA ILE A 57 -0.71 -14.50 13.93
C ILE A 57 -1.60 -15.75 13.79
N HIS A 58 -2.43 -15.80 12.76
CA HIS A 58 -3.30 -16.94 12.48
C HIS A 58 -2.48 -18.21 12.20
N ASN A 59 -1.54 -18.16 11.26
CA ASN A 59 -0.68 -19.30 10.93
C ASN A 59 0.21 -19.74 12.10
N LYS A 60 0.54 -18.83 13.03
CA LYS A 60 1.27 -19.20 14.24
C LYS A 60 0.38 -19.89 15.28
N ARG A 61 -0.92 -19.58 15.33
CA ARG A 61 -1.89 -20.19 16.26
C ARG A 61 -2.49 -21.49 15.71
N ASN A 62 -2.53 -21.65 14.40
CA ASN A 62 -3.04 -22.84 13.72
C ASN A 62 -2.01 -23.25 12.64
N PRO A 63 -0.93 -23.94 13.04
CA PRO A 63 0.13 -24.37 12.12
C PRO A 63 -0.33 -25.40 11.10
#